data_AF-A0A4U0YTU6-F1
#
_entry.id   AF-A0A4U0YTU6-F1
#
_cell.length_a   1.000
_cell.length_b   1.000
_cell.length_c   1.000
_cell.angle_alpha   90.00
_cell.angle_beta   90.00
_cell.angle_gamma   90.00
#
_symmetry.space_group_name_H-M   'P 1'
#
loop_
_entity.id
_entity.type
_entity.pdbx_description
1 polymer ?
#
loop_
_entity_poly.entity_id
_entity_poly.type
_entity_poly.pdbx_seq_one_letter_code
_entity_poly.pdbx_strand_id
1 'polypeptide(L)'
;MAFGRYAPLLPEGVLSHAAGKCLFRTGLAGFEPRLHGAFRFGARVVGVPFQPGLALLHFHAQDPLAWRERLDFRLARGAYQYNPALQAHLLAADDAGRAAFYSRVQSPDPAIRAQLAGLGLLRSETLKLREAIARMETTCI
;
A
#
# COMPACT_ATOMS: atom_id res chain seq x y z
N MET A 1 -4.92 -10.89 15.18
CA MET A 1 -4.42 -12.08 14.45
C MET A 1 -3.46 -11.70 13.32
N ALA A 2 -3.87 -11.00 12.26
CA ALA A 2 -3.01 -10.69 11.09
C ALA A 2 -1.61 -10.15 11.47
N PHE A 3 -1.54 -9.01 12.16
CA PHE A 3 -0.28 -8.33 12.46
C PHE A 3 0.38 -8.74 13.80
N GLY A 4 -0.28 -9.60 14.59
CA GLY A 4 0.25 -10.06 15.88
C GLY A 4 0.59 -8.88 16.81
N ARG A 5 1.78 -8.93 17.44
CA ARG A 5 2.29 -7.87 18.32
C ARG A 5 2.47 -6.51 17.64
N TYR A 6 2.52 -6.47 16.31
CA TYR A 6 2.68 -5.23 15.56
C TYR A 6 1.35 -4.54 15.25
N ALA A 7 0.20 -5.14 15.55
CA ALA A 7 -1.11 -4.54 15.26
C ALA A 7 -1.27 -3.08 15.76
N PRO A 8 -0.78 -2.70 16.96
CA PRO A 8 -0.85 -1.30 17.41
C PRO A 8 -0.07 -0.31 16.54
N LEU A 9 0.89 -0.79 15.74
CA LEU A 9 1.66 0.04 14.80
C LEU A 9 0.91 0.28 13.48
N LEU A 10 -0.20 -0.42 13.24
CA LEU A 10 -1.03 -0.35 12.03
C LEU A 10 -2.50 -0.04 12.40
N PRO A 11 -2.82 1.16 12.90
CA PRO A 11 -4.17 1.49 13.39
C PRO A 11 -5.25 1.31 12.32
N GLU A 12 -4.94 1.62 11.07
CA GLU A 12 -5.83 1.43 9.90
C GLU A 12 -5.54 0.14 9.13
N GLY A 13 -4.75 -0.78 9.71
CA GLY A 13 -4.32 -2.01 9.03
C GLY A 13 -3.37 -1.80 7.84
N VAL A 14 -2.78 -0.60 7.70
CA VAL A 14 -1.85 -0.23 6.61
C VAL A 14 -0.58 0.42 7.16
N LEU A 15 0.54 0.30 6.44
CA LEU A 15 1.84 0.89 6.83
C LEU A 15 2.01 2.37 6.45
N SER A 16 1.18 2.86 5.53
CA SER A 16 1.20 4.24 5.04
C SER A 16 -0.05 4.95 5.56
N HIS A 17 -0.74 5.69 4.69
CA HIS A 17 -2.04 6.27 4.96
C HIS A 17 -3.17 5.37 4.43
N ALA A 18 -4.39 5.57 4.95
CA ALA A 18 -5.61 4.97 4.42
C ALA A 18 -6.26 5.78 3.28
N ALA A 19 -5.64 6.89 2.83
CA ALA A 19 -6.17 7.64 1.70
C ALA A 19 -6.24 6.75 0.45
N GLY A 20 -7.45 6.69 -0.13
CA GLY A 20 -7.75 5.84 -1.27
C GLY A 20 -7.02 6.24 -2.56
N LYS A 21 -7.35 5.54 -3.64
CA LYS A 21 -6.90 5.88 -4.99
C LYS A 21 -8.07 6.44 -5.80
N CYS A 22 -7.75 7.37 -6.68
CA CYS A 22 -8.73 7.97 -7.57
C CYS A 22 -8.44 7.53 -9.01
N LEU A 23 -9.50 7.19 -9.73
CA LEU A 23 -9.46 6.87 -11.15
C LEU A 23 -10.09 8.04 -11.90
N PHE A 24 -9.44 8.46 -12.98
CA PHE A 24 -9.89 9.61 -13.76
C PHE A 24 -9.99 9.26 -15.23
N ARG A 25 -10.97 9.85 -15.91
CA ARG A 25 -11.01 9.86 -17.37
C ARG A 25 -10.07 10.94 -17.88
N THR A 26 -9.18 10.58 -18.78
CA THR A 26 -8.25 11.52 -19.45
C THR A 26 -8.96 12.30 -20.56
N GLY A 27 -8.33 13.36 -21.07
CA GLY A 27 -8.85 14.16 -22.19
C GLY A 27 -9.96 15.17 -21.83
N LEU A 28 -10.29 15.33 -20.55
CA LEU A 28 -11.27 16.31 -20.09
C LEU A 28 -10.65 17.71 -19.98
N ALA A 29 -11.27 18.70 -20.61
CA ALA A 29 -10.82 20.09 -20.54
C ALA A 29 -10.74 20.60 -19.09
N GLY A 30 -9.62 21.26 -18.78
CA GLY A 30 -9.35 21.87 -17.48
C GLY A 30 -9.16 20.88 -16.34
N PHE A 31 -8.97 19.59 -16.62
CA PHE A 31 -8.85 18.55 -15.60
C PHE A 31 -7.40 18.39 -15.09
N GLU A 32 -7.25 18.39 -13.77
CA GLU A 32 -5.95 18.38 -13.10
C GLU A 32 -5.89 17.25 -12.04
N PRO A 33 -5.36 16.07 -12.39
CA PRO A 33 -5.14 14.99 -11.42
C PRO A 33 -4.17 15.40 -10.29
N ARG A 34 -4.43 14.91 -9.09
CA ARG A 34 -3.60 15.00 -7.88
C ARG A 34 -3.57 13.65 -7.16
N LEU A 35 -2.68 13.49 -6.18
CA LEU A 35 -2.41 12.21 -5.50
C LEU A 35 -3.65 11.55 -4.86
N HIS A 36 -4.64 12.34 -4.42
CA HIS A 36 -5.90 11.89 -3.79
C HIS A 36 -7.13 12.68 -4.26
N GLY A 37 -7.18 13.00 -5.55
CA GLY A 37 -8.33 13.72 -6.13
C GLY A 37 -7.94 14.47 -7.39
N ALA A 38 -8.81 15.37 -7.83
CA ALA A 38 -8.53 16.21 -8.97
C ALA A 38 -9.18 17.58 -8.79
N PHE A 39 -8.72 18.54 -9.58
CA PHE A 39 -9.40 19.79 -9.81
C PHE A 39 -9.92 19.85 -11.24
N ARG A 40 -10.96 20.63 -11.47
CA ARG A 40 -11.44 20.97 -12.81
C ARG A 40 -11.76 22.46 -12.85
N PHE A 41 -11.12 23.19 -13.75
CA PHE A 41 -11.23 24.66 -13.83
C PHE A 41 -11.03 25.34 -12.47
N GLY A 42 -10.00 24.90 -11.71
CA GLY A 42 -9.69 25.43 -10.38
C GLY A 42 -10.59 24.94 -9.23
N ALA A 43 -11.71 24.25 -9.51
CA ALA A 43 -12.60 23.71 -8.48
C ALA A 43 -12.28 22.26 -8.14
N ARG A 44 -12.35 21.87 -6.85
CA ARG A 44 -12.10 20.48 -6.46
C ARG A 44 -13.22 19.57 -6.98
N VAL A 45 -12.83 18.48 -7.63
CA VAL A 45 -13.76 17.47 -8.13
C VAL A 45 -14.32 16.68 -6.96
N VAL A 46 -15.64 16.67 -6.83
CA VAL A 46 -16.34 15.79 -5.89
C VAL A 46 -16.38 14.39 -6.49
N GLY A 47 -15.70 13.45 -5.83
CA GLY A 47 -15.68 12.06 -6.24
C GLY A 47 -17.00 11.33 -5.93
N VAL A 48 -17.13 10.12 -6.46
CA VAL A 48 -18.19 9.19 -6.04
C VAL A 48 -17.79 8.48 -4.72
N PRO A 49 -18.76 7.93 -3.96
CA PRO A 49 -18.47 7.05 -2.83
C PRO A 49 -17.54 5.88 -3.22
N PHE A 50 -16.89 5.29 -2.22
CA PHE A 50 -16.06 4.10 -2.42
C PHE A 50 -16.87 2.98 -3.07
N GLN A 51 -16.34 2.39 -4.14
CA GLN A 51 -16.99 1.29 -4.86
C GLN A 51 -16.70 -0.04 -4.15
N PRO A 52 -17.67 -0.69 -3.48
CA PRO A 52 -17.40 -1.87 -2.67
C PRO A 52 -16.86 -3.07 -3.46
N GLY A 53 -17.17 -3.14 -4.76
CA GLY A 53 -16.65 -4.16 -5.66
C GLY A 53 -15.19 -3.98 -6.08
N LEU A 54 -14.57 -2.82 -5.78
CA LEU A 54 -13.20 -2.52 -6.14
C LEU A 54 -12.28 -2.71 -4.93
N ALA A 55 -11.41 -3.72 -4.98
CA ALA A 55 -10.36 -3.85 -3.98
C ALA A 55 -9.14 -3.03 -4.37
N LEU A 56 -8.59 -2.33 -3.38
CA LEU A 56 -7.33 -1.61 -3.51
C LEU A 56 -6.22 -2.39 -2.81
N LEU A 57 -5.23 -2.83 -3.59
CA LEU A 57 -4.02 -3.44 -3.04
C LEU A 57 -2.99 -2.36 -2.68
N HIS A 58 -2.60 -2.33 -1.41
CA HIS A 58 -1.48 -1.51 -0.93
C HIS A 58 -0.18 -2.32 -0.98
N PHE A 59 0.53 -2.20 -2.11
CA PHE A 59 1.77 -2.91 -2.32
C PHE A 59 2.98 -2.07 -1.85
N HIS A 60 3.71 -2.56 -0.85
CA HIS A 60 4.85 -1.85 -0.26
C HIS A 60 6.20 -2.29 -0.84
N ALA A 61 6.52 -3.57 -0.73
CA ALA A 61 7.70 -4.20 -1.31
C ALA A 61 7.56 -5.73 -1.31
N GLN A 62 7.81 -6.37 -2.45
CA GLN A 62 7.85 -7.84 -2.58
C GLN A 62 9.11 -8.50 -2.01
N ASP A 63 10.18 -7.70 -1.82
CA ASP A 63 11.49 -8.20 -1.44
C ASP A 63 11.92 -7.55 -0.11
N PRO A 64 12.29 -8.35 0.92
CA PRO A 64 12.80 -7.84 2.18
C PRO A 64 14.07 -6.98 2.03
N LEU A 65 14.96 -7.29 1.08
CA LEU A 65 16.19 -6.53 0.86
C LEU A 65 15.87 -5.15 0.27
N ALA A 66 15.09 -5.11 -0.81
CA ALA A 66 14.62 -3.85 -1.41
C ALA A 66 13.80 -3.00 -0.43
N TRP A 67 13.02 -3.64 0.47
CA TRP A 67 12.33 -2.93 1.54
C TRP A 67 13.31 -2.26 2.50
N ARG A 68 14.33 -3.01 2.95
CA ARG A 68 15.37 -2.56 3.88
C ARG A 68 16.20 -1.42 3.31
N GLU A 69 16.64 -1.51 2.05
CA GLU A 69 17.40 -0.45 1.36
C GLU A 69 16.65 0.89 1.29
N ARG A 70 15.32 0.84 1.25
CA ARG A 70 14.46 2.03 1.22
C ARG A 70 13.98 2.46 2.60
N LEU A 71 14.32 1.72 3.67
CA LEU A 71 13.73 1.92 4.99
C LEU A 71 14.09 3.28 5.58
N ASP A 72 15.35 3.69 5.50
CA ASP A 72 15.81 4.99 6.02
C ASP A 72 15.09 6.16 5.34
N PHE A 73 14.91 6.07 4.01
CA PHE A 73 14.10 7.04 3.28
C PHE A 73 12.65 7.04 3.78
N ARG A 74 12.03 5.87 3.96
CA ARG A 74 10.63 5.77 4.42
C ARG A 74 10.44 6.39 5.82
N LEU A 75 11.42 6.20 6.70
CA LEU A 75 11.41 6.70 8.07
C LEU A 75 11.70 8.19 8.16
N ALA A 76 12.56 8.75 7.30
CA ALA A 76 12.97 10.16 7.40
C ALA A 76 12.21 11.10 6.45
N ARG A 77 11.78 10.60 5.29
CA ARG A 77 11.22 11.42 4.18
C ARG A 77 9.99 10.82 3.50
N GLY A 78 9.70 9.54 3.76
CA GLY A 78 8.56 8.84 3.17
C GLY A 78 7.37 8.73 4.11
N ALA A 79 6.47 7.79 3.81
CA ALA A 79 5.19 7.70 4.50
C ALA A 79 5.27 7.24 5.97
N TYR A 80 6.32 6.51 6.38
CA TYR A 80 6.39 5.96 7.73
C TYR A 80 6.63 7.05 8.78
N GLN A 81 7.21 8.19 8.40
CA GLN A 81 7.41 9.33 9.31
C GLN A 81 6.09 9.91 9.85
N TYR A 82 4.97 9.69 9.15
CA TYR A 82 3.65 10.17 9.56
C TYR A 82 2.95 9.23 10.55
N ASN A 83 3.57 8.10 10.89
CA ASN A 83 3.14 7.20 11.96
C ASN A 83 4.25 7.12 13.02
N PRO A 84 4.23 8.00 14.04
CA PRO A 84 5.31 8.11 15.02
C PRO A 84 5.59 6.80 15.77
N ALA A 85 4.57 6.01 16.07
CA ALA A 85 4.73 4.73 16.77
C ALA A 85 5.47 3.70 15.90
N LEU A 86 5.08 3.56 14.63
CA LEU A 86 5.79 2.72 13.66
C LEU A 86 7.22 3.19 13.44
N GLN A 87 7.41 4.50 13.29
CA GLN A 87 8.72 5.11 13.04
C GLN A 87 9.66 4.83 14.21
N ALA A 88 9.24 5.12 15.45
CA ALA A 88 10.03 4.88 16.65
C ALA A 88 10.37 3.38 16.81
N HIS A 89 9.40 2.50 16.57
CA HIS A 89 9.62 1.05 16.64
C HIS A 89 10.71 0.58 15.68
N LEU A 90 10.65 1.01 14.41
CA LEU A 90 11.60 0.57 13.38
C LEU A 90 12.99 1.21 13.52
N LEU A 91 13.07 2.44 14.04
CA LEU A 91 14.34 3.08 14.37
C LEU A 91 15.05 2.38 15.53
N ALA A 92 14.31 1.94 16.56
CA ALA A 92 14.85 1.23 17.71
C ALA A 92 15.16 -0.26 17.43
N ALA A 93 14.55 -0.84 16.39
CA ALA A 93 14.76 -2.23 16.02
C ALA A 93 16.14 -2.46 15.38
N ASP A 94 16.79 -3.54 15.81
CA ASP A 94 17.94 -4.12 15.13
C ASP A 94 17.53 -4.84 13.83
N ASP A 95 18.51 -5.41 13.14
CA ASP A 95 18.30 -6.11 11.88
C ASP A 95 17.33 -7.29 12.00
N ALA A 96 17.46 -8.07 13.08
CA ALA A 96 16.59 -9.20 13.35
C ALA A 96 15.15 -8.75 13.63
N GLY A 97 14.97 -7.67 14.40
CA GLY A 97 13.68 -7.06 14.69
C GLY A 97 13.00 -6.51 13.42
N ARG A 98 13.75 -5.86 12.53
CA ARG A 98 13.26 -5.36 11.24
C ARG A 98 12.86 -6.51 10.31
N ALA A 99 13.64 -7.59 10.27
CA ALA A 99 13.30 -8.78 9.49
C ALA A 99 12.04 -9.48 10.01
N ALA A 100 11.91 -9.62 11.33
CA ALA A 100 10.72 -10.17 11.96
C ALA A 100 9.47 -9.31 11.71
N PHE A 101 9.62 -7.98 11.73
CA PHE A 101 8.56 -7.05 11.36
C PHE A 101 8.11 -7.25 9.91
N TYR A 102 9.07 -7.27 8.97
CA TYR A 102 8.78 -7.48 7.55
C TYR A 102 8.04 -8.79 7.31
N SER A 103 8.55 -9.91 7.85
CA SER A 103 7.93 -11.22 7.72
C SER A 103 6.50 -11.21 8.26
N ARG A 104 6.26 -10.63 9.44
CA ARG A 104 4.92 -10.64 10.01
C ARG A 104 3.92 -9.76 9.25
N VAL A 105 4.34 -8.56 8.84
CA VAL A 105 3.42 -7.53 8.35
C VAL A 105 3.24 -7.60 6.83
N GLN A 106 4.29 -7.94 6.08
CA GLN A 106 4.29 -7.89 4.62
C GLN A 106 4.32 -9.29 3.98
N SER A 107 4.78 -10.32 4.68
CA SER A 107 4.85 -11.69 4.16
C SER A 107 4.38 -12.72 5.19
N PRO A 108 3.10 -12.65 5.65
CA PRO A 108 2.62 -13.45 6.76
C PRO A 108 2.77 -14.95 6.46
N ASP A 109 3.19 -15.72 7.47
CA ASP A 109 3.37 -17.18 7.43
C ASP A 109 2.16 -17.91 6.77
N PRO A 110 2.40 -18.97 5.97
CA PRO A 110 1.35 -19.85 5.45
C PRO A 110 0.20 -20.18 6.42
N ALA A 111 0.49 -20.46 7.70
CA ALA A 111 -0.52 -20.78 8.69
C ALA A 111 -1.44 -19.59 8.99
N ILE A 112 -0.89 -18.37 9.07
CA ILE A 112 -1.67 -17.15 9.27
C ILE A 112 -2.53 -16.88 8.04
N ARG A 113 -1.99 -17.11 6.84
CA ARG A 113 -2.75 -16.97 5.59
C ARG A 113 -3.91 -17.94 5.55
N ALA A 114 -3.71 -19.19 5.93
CA ALA A 114 -4.77 -20.19 6.01
C ALA A 114 -5.86 -19.80 7.02
N GLN A 115 -5.48 -19.28 8.19
CA GLN A 115 -6.43 -18.77 9.18
C GLN A 115 -7.23 -17.56 8.65
N LEU A 116 -6.56 -16.59 8.02
CA LEU A 116 -7.24 -15.44 7.41
C LEU A 116 -8.20 -15.87 6.30
N ALA A 117 -7.81 -16.85 5.48
CA ALA A 117 -8.67 -17.42 4.45
C ALA A 117 -9.91 -18.11 5.05
N GLY A 118 -9.72 -18.93 6.09
CA GLY A 118 -10.82 -19.61 6.79
C GLY A 118 -11.84 -18.64 7.43
N LEU A 119 -11.41 -17.41 7.74
CA LEU A 119 -12.27 -16.34 8.25
C LEU A 119 -12.83 -15.40 7.16
N GLY A 120 -12.53 -15.64 5.88
CA GLY A 120 -12.93 -14.74 4.79
C GLY A 120 -12.20 -13.39 4.79
N LEU A 121 -11.07 -13.28 5.48
CA LEU A 121 -10.27 -12.06 5.65
C LEU A 121 -9.04 -12.00 4.71
N LEU A 122 -8.81 -13.04 3.91
CA LEU A 122 -7.75 -13.06 2.89
C LEU A 122 -8.35 -12.92 1.49
N ARG A 123 -7.84 -11.95 0.73
CA ARG A 123 -8.02 -11.87 -0.73
C ARG A 123 -6.70 -12.21 -1.41
N SER A 124 -6.76 -13.05 -2.44
CA SER A 124 -5.59 -13.44 -3.23
C SER A 124 -5.89 -13.25 -4.71
N GLU A 125 -5.00 -12.55 -5.40
CA GLU A 125 -5.16 -12.21 -6.82
C GLU A 125 -3.84 -12.34 -7.56
N THR A 126 -3.87 -12.87 -8.78
CA THR A 126 -2.71 -12.91 -9.67
C THR A 126 -2.72 -11.66 -10.54
N LEU A 127 -1.90 -10.68 -10.19
CA LEU A 127 -1.93 -9.35 -10.80
C LEU A 127 -1.40 -9.27 -12.25
N LYS A 128 -0.68 -10.30 -12.73
CA LYS A 128 -0.07 -10.36 -14.07
C LYS A 128 0.67 -9.06 -14.48
N LEU A 129 1.35 -8.42 -13.51
CA LEU A 129 1.91 -7.07 -13.68
C LEU A 129 2.88 -6.95 -14.86
N ARG A 130 3.76 -7.95 -15.04
CA ARG A 130 4.73 -7.96 -16.16
C ARG A 130 4.04 -8.00 -17.51
N GLU A 131 3.00 -8.81 -17.65
CA GLU A 131 2.21 -8.87 -18.89
C GLU A 131 1.46 -7.55 -19.13
N ALA A 132 0.94 -6.92 -18.07
CA ALA A 132 0.27 -5.63 -18.18
C ALA A 132 1.22 -4.53 -18.67
N ILE A 133 2.45 -4.48 -18.14
CA ILE A 133 3.48 -3.54 -18.60
C ILE A 133 3.84 -3.82 -20.06
N ALA A 134 4.10 -5.07 -20.43
CA ALA A 134 4.45 -5.43 -21.81
C ALA A 134 3.36 -4.98 -22.80
N ARG A 135 2.07 -5.18 -22.47
CA ARG A 135 0.95 -4.70 -23.29
C ARG A 135 0.94 -3.18 -23.45
N MET A 136 1.28 -2.42 -22.40
CA MET A 136 1.34 -0.96 -22.48
C MET A 136 2.45 -0.50 -23.45
N GLU A 137 3.59 -1.16 -23.44
CA GLU A 137 4.71 -0.86 -24.35
C GLU A 137 4.38 -1.19 -25.81
N THR A 138 3.55 -2.20 -26.06
CA THR A 138 3.11 -2.56 -27.42
C THR A 138 1.93 -1.74 -27.94
N THR A 139 1.24 -0.99 -27.07
CA THR A 139 0.04 -0.20 -27.41
C THR A 139 0.33 1.30 -27.54
N CYS A 140 1.61 1.70 -27.62
CA CYS A 140 1.95 3.06 -28.04
C CYS A 140 1.53 3.25 -29.51
N ILE A 141 0.36 3.89 -29.68
CA ILE A 141 -0.07 4.60 -30.89
C ILE A 141 0.50 6.02 -30.82
#